data_AF-A0A841TAH2-F1
#
_entry.id   AF-A0A841TAH2-F1
#
_cell.length_a   1.000
_cell.length_b   1.000
_cell.length_c   1.000
_cell.angle_alpha   90.00
_cell.angle_beta   90.00
_cell.angle_gamma   90.00
#
_symmetry.space_group_name_H-M   'P 1'
#
loop_
_entity.id
_entity.type
_entity.pdbx_description
1 polymer ?
#
loop_
_entity_poly.entity_id
_entity_poly.type
_entity_poly.pdbx_seq_one_letter_code
_entity_poly.pdbx_strand_id
1 'polypeptide(L)' 'MIVFDVIVDGVVRETIRPDTRKLRDISRYMNDQLKLMGRKYGYEVHVKRRMVY' A
#
# COMPACT_ATOMS: atom_id res chain seq x y z
N MET A 1 -8.82 10.38 5.56
CA MET A 1 -7.48 10.10 4.98
C MET A 1 -7.45 8.70 4.37
N ILE A 2 -6.98 8.53 3.13
CA ILE A 2 -6.83 7.20 2.50
C ILE A 2 -5.51 6.59 3.00
N VAL A 3 -5.56 5.32 3.41
CA VAL A 3 -4.39 4.53 3.78
C VAL A 3 -4.45 3.16 3.09
N PHE A 4 -3.31 2.51 2.96
CA PHE A 4 -3.19 1.20 2.34
C PHE A 4 -2.45 0.25 3.28
N ASP A 5 -3.13 -0.79 3.75
CA ASP A 5 -2.53 -1.80 4.60
C ASP A 5 -1.90 -2.89 3.71
N VAL A 6 -0.62 -3.16 3.92
CA VAL A 6 0.14 -4.22 3.27
C VAL A 6 0.09 -5.45 4.15
N ILE A 7 -0.51 -6.51 3.61
CA ILE A 7 -0.75 -7.79 4.29
C ILE A 7 0.14 -8.84 3.63
N VAL A 8 0.96 -9.51 4.44
CA VAL A 8 1.86 -10.59 4.04
C VAL A 8 1.65 -11.72 5.03
N ASP A 9 1.46 -12.94 4.53
CA ASP A 9 1.15 -14.14 5.34
C ASP A 9 -0.10 -13.96 6.23
N GLY A 10 -1.09 -13.19 5.78
CA GLY A 10 -2.30 -12.90 6.55
C GLY A 10 -2.13 -11.87 7.68
N VAL A 11 -0.93 -11.33 7.87
CA VAL A 11 -0.63 -10.32 8.90
C VAL A 11 -0.38 -8.96 8.26
N VAL A 12 -0.95 -7.90 8.83
CA VAL A 12 -0.64 -6.52 8.44
C VAL A 12 0.81 -6.22 8.83
N ARG A 13 1.69 -6.08 7.83
CA ARG A 13 3.11 -5.77 8.04
C ARG A 13 3.37 -4.28 8.13
N GLU A 14 2.72 -3.51 7.25
CA GLU A 14 2.91 -2.06 7.19
C GLU A 14 1.67 -1.34 6.65
N THR A 15 1.54 -0.05 6.98
CA THR A 15 0.47 0.80 6.47
C THR A 15 1.08 1.97 5.70
N ILE A 16 0.85 1.99 4.39
CA ILE A 16 1.28 3.05 3.49
C ILE A 16 0.28 4.20 3.57
N ARG A 17 0.80 5.41 3.76
CA ARG A 17 0.02 6.66 3.82
C ARG A 17 0.51 7.59 2.72
N PRO A 18 -0.27 7.79 1.64
CA PRO A 18 0.07 8.78 0.63
C PRO A 18 0.08 10.18 1.23
N ASP A 19 1.06 10.98 0.85
CA ASP A 19 1.21 12.39 1.20
C ASP A 19 0.21 13.30 0.46
N THR A 20 -0.28 12.83 -0.68
CA THR A 20 -1.21 13.53 -1.57
C THR A 20 -2.63 12.99 -1.49
N ARG A 21 -3.60 13.89 -1.72
CA ARG A 21 -5.03 13.54 -1.86
C ARG A 21 -5.46 13.33 -3.31
N LYS A 22 -4.58 13.61 -4.28
CA LYS A 22 -4.88 13.44 -5.70
C LYS A 22 -4.83 11.96 -6.08
N LEU A 23 -5.94 11.41 -6.56
CA LEU A 23 -6.05 9.98 -6.90
C LEU A 23 -5.00 9.50 -7.90
N ARG A 24 -4.65 10.33 -8.89
CA ARG A 24 -3.62 9.99 -9.89
C ARG A 24 -2.25 9.81 -9.25
N ASP A 25 -1.90 10.70 -8.34
CA ASP A 25 -0.59 10.68 -7.68
C ASP A 25 -0.53 9.54 -6.65
N ILE A 26 -1.64 9.28 -5.94
CA ILE A 26 -1.80 8.09 -5.08
C ILE A 26 -1.60 6.81 -5.90
N SER A 27 -2.22 6.69 -7.07
CA SER A 27 -2.09 5.51 -7.94
C SER A 27 -0.64 5.29 -8.40
N ARG A 28 0.04 6.36 -8.82
CA ARG A 28 1.47 6.29 -9.18
C ARG A 28 2.32 5.85 -7.99
N TYR A 29 2.17 6.50 -6.85
CA TYR A 29 2.89 6.19 -5.62
C TYR A 29 2.68 4.74 -5.18
N MET A 30 1.44 4.25 -5.18
CA MET A 30 1.12 2.87 -4.81
C MET A 30 1.74 1.85 -5.78
N ASN A 31 1.78 2.14 -7.09
CA ASN A 31 2.45 1.27 -8.05
C ASN A 31 3.95 1.13 -7.77
N ASP A 32 4.61 2.22 -7.40
CA ASP A 32 6.03 2.19 -7.03
C ASP A 32 6.24 1.43 -5.70
N GLN A 33 5.38 1.65 -4.71
CA GLN A 33 5.42 0.91 -3.45
C GLN A 33 5.19 -0.60 -3.65
N LEU A 34 4.23 -1.00 -4.48
CA LEU A 34 3.97 -2.41 -4.77
C LEU A 34 5.18 -3.15 -5.34
N LYS A 35 5.95 -2.50 -6.21
CA LYS A 35 7.21 -3.06 -6.74
C LYS A 35 8.24 -3.26 -5.63
N LEU A 36 8.34 -2.31 -4.70
CA LEU A 36 9.24 -2.42 -3.55
C LEU A 36 8.77 -3.53 -2.59
N MET A 37 7.47 -3.61 -2.32
CA MET A 37 6.90 -4.66 -1.47
C MET A 37 7.09 -6.05 -2.07
N GLY A 38 6.91 -6.20 -3.38
CA GLY A 38 7.20 -7.46 -4.07
C GLY A 38 8.66 -7.90 -3.91
N ARG A 39 9.61 -6.96 -3.93
CA ARG A 39 11.03 -7.25 -3.68
C ARG A 39 11.32 -7.55 -2.20
N LYS A 40 10.62 -6.90 -1.27
CA LYS A 40 10.86 -6.99 0.18
C LYS A 40 10.23 -8.23 0.80
N TYR A 41 9.03 -8.59 0.37
CA TYR A 41 8.19 -9.63 0.98
C TYR A 41 7.90 -10.81 0.04
N GLY A 42 8.26 -10.72 -1.24
CA GLY A 42 7.98 -11.76 -2.24
C GLY A 42 6.64 -11.54 -2.97
N TYR A 43 6.10 -12.60 -3.57
CA TYR A 43 4.95 -12.49 -4.48
C TYR A 43 3.59 -12.45 -3.76
N GLU A 44 3.49 -12.94 -2.52
CA GLU A 44 2.23 -12.99 -1.76
C GLU A 44 1.98 -11.72 -0.94
N VAL A 45 1.95 -10.58 -1.63
CA VAL A 45 1.62 -9.30 -1.02
C VAL A 45 0.19 -8.90 -1.38
N HIS A 46 -0.66 -8.77 -0.36
CA HIS A 46 -2.00 -8.23 -0.51
C HIS A 46 -2.04 -6.78 -0.03
N VAL A 47 -2.65 -5.90 -0.80
CA VAL A 47 -2.83 -4.50 -0.39
C VAL A 47 -4.30 -4.19 -0.25
N LYS A 48 -4.69 -3.70 0.94
CA LYS A 48 -6.05 -3.32 1.27
C LYS A 48 -6.17 -1.81 1.45
N ARG A 49 -7.01 -1.18 0.65
CA ARG A 49 -7.34 0.25 0.80
C ARG A 49 -8.33 0.44 1.95
N ARG A 50 -8.05 1.39 2.84
CA ARG A 50 -8.92 1.79 3.96
C ARG A 50 -9.07 3.31 4.01
N MET A 51 -10.23 3.80 4.43
CA MET A 51 -10.44 5.21 4.76
C MET A 51 -10.43 5.36 6.28
N VAL A 52 -9.59 6.27 6.76
CA VAL A 52 -9.52 6.69 8.16
C VAL A 52 -10.23 8.03 8.27
N TYR A 53 -11.16 8.17 9.22
CA TYR A 53 -11.85 9.44 9.49
C TYR A 53 -11.07 10.28 10.49
#